data_AF-A0A8H9DEL4-F1
#
_entry.id   AF-A0A8H9DEL4-F1
#
_cell.length_a   1.000
_cell.length_b   1.000
_cell.length_c   1.000
_cell.angle_alpha   90.00
_cell.angle_beta   90.00
_cell.angle_gamma   90.00
#
_symmetry.space_group_name_H-M   'P 1'
#
loop_
_entity.id
_entity.type
_entity.pdbx_description
1 polymer ?
#
loop_
_entity_poly.entity_id
_entity_poly.type
_entity_poly.pdbx_seq_one_letter_code
_entity_poly.pdbx_strand_id
1 'polypeptide(L)'
;TFRENIAQTWQQPEHYDLYIPAITWHARFAYDKEKTDRYNERPWGGGFGQSRWDEKGNWHGLYAMAFKDSWNKWEPIAGYGWESTWRPLADENFHLGLGFTAGVTARDNWNYIPLPVLLPLASVGYGPVTFQMTYIPGTYNNGNVYFAWMRFQF
;
A
#
# COMPACT_ATOMS: atom_id res chain seq x y z
N THR A 1 -6.78 3.58 20.91
CA THR A 1 -5.64 2.62 20.81
C THR A 1 -5.69 1.88 19.47
N PHE A 2 -4.68 1.08 19.07
CA PHE A 2 -4.60 0.44 17.74
C PHE A 2 -5.86 -0.37 17.37
N ARG A 3 -6.37 -1.20 18.29
CA ARG A 3 -7.59 -2.00 18.05
C ARG A 3 -8.84 -1.15 17.87
N GLU A 4 -8.99 -0.10 18.67
CA GLU A 4 -10.09 0.85 18.54
C GLU A 4 -10.04 1.57 17.19
N ASN A 5 -8.85 1.96 16.72
CA ASN A 5 -8.71 2.59 15.41
C ASN A 5 -9.15 1.68 14.27
N ILE A 6 -8.81 0.39 14.33
CA ILE A 6 -9.27 -0.62 13.36
C ILE A 6 -10.79 -0.77 13.45
N ALA A 7 -11.33 -0.98 14.65
CA ALA A 7 -12.75 -1.17 14.87
C ALA A 7 -13.57 0.05 14.39
N GLN A 8 -13.10 1.26 14.66
CA GLN A 8 -13.74 2.49 14.20
C GLN A 8 -13.68 2.62 12.68
N THR A 9 -12.53 2.31 12.04
CA THR A 9 -12.43 2.31 10.58
C THR A 9 -13.39 1.31 9.94
N TRP A 10 -13.61 0.17 10.59
CA TRP A 10 -14.57 -0.85 10.15
C TRP A 10 -16.03 -0.42 10.34
N GLN A 11 -16.37 0.10 11.51
CA GLN A 11 -17.76 0.38 11.91
C GLN A 11 -18.26 1.75 11.44
N GLN A 12 -17.36 2.71 11.26
CA GLN A 12 -17.65 4.11 10.94
C GLN A 12 -16.69 4.60 9.83
N PRO A 13 -16.72 3.99 8.63
CA PRO A 13 -15.96 4.53 7.50
C PRO A 13 -16.59 5.84 7.02
N GLU A 14 -15.76 6.77 6.59
CA GLU A 14 -16.20 8.02 5.97
C GLU A 14 -16.25 7.89 4.45
N HIS A 15 -15.38 7.04 3.88
CA HIS A 15 -15.20 6.88 2.45
C HIS A 15 -14.91 5.45 2.04
N TYR A 16 -15.06 5.19 0.74
CA TYR A 16 -14.51 4.01 0.09
C TYR A 16 -13.34 4.38 -0.81
N ASP A 17 -12.46 3.42 -1.04
CA ASP A 17 -11.25 3.60 -1.84
C ASP A 17 -11.13 2.51 -2.90
N LEU A 18 -10.84 2.93 -4.13
CA LEU A 18 -10.36 2.06 -5.19
C LEU A 18 -8.83 2.13 -5.27
N TYR A 19 -8.17 0.98 -5.20
CA TYR A 19 -6.72 0.85 -5.28
C TYR A 19 -6.33 0.26 -6.63
N ILE A 20 -5.51 0.98 -7.41
CA ILE A 20 -5.04 0.55 -8.72
C ILE A 20 -3.51 0.44 -8.70
N PRO A 21 -2.94 -0.78 -8.69
CA PRO A 21 -1.50 -1.00 -8.84
C PRO A 21 -0.93 -0.23 -10.04
N ALA A 22 0.17 0.50 -9.81
CA ALA A 22 0.76 1.37 -10.82
C ALA A 22 2.18 0.96 -11.20
N ILE A 23 3.05 0.75 -10.21
CA ILE A 23 4.46 0.44 -10.44
C ILE A 23 5.03 -0.43 -9.31
N THR A 24 5.82 -1.41 -9.71
CA THR A 24 6.72 -2.14 -8.82
C THR A 24 8.14 -1.89 -9.28
N TRP A 25 9.00 -1.36 -8.42
CA TRP A 25 10.39 -1.08 -8.75
C TRP A 25 11.34 -1.82 -7.81
N HIS A 26 12.26 -2.58 -8.39
CA HIS A 26 13.31 -3.28 -7.65
C HIS A 26 14.54 -2.38 -7.55
N ALA A 27 14.99 -2.11 -6.32
CA ALA A 27 16.06 -1.17 -6.10
C ALA A 27 17.38 -1.63 -6.74
N ARG A 28 17.81 -0.93 -7.79
CA ARG A 28 18.93 -1.35 -8.66
C ARG A 28 20.27 -1.52 -7.92
N PHE A 29 20.43 -0.86 -6.77
CA PHE A 29 21.62 -1.03 -5.92
C PHE A 29 21.68 -2.39 -5.20
N ALA A 30 20.53 -3.07 -5.07
CA ALA A 30 20.37 -4.30 -4.30
C ALA A 30 20.09 -5.54 -5.17
N TYR A 31 20.21 -5.43 -6.51
CA TYR A 31 19.90 -6.52 -7.44
C TYR A 31 20.93 -6.68 -8.55
N ASP A 32 21.13 -7.93 -8.98
CA ASP A 32 21.78 -8.24 -10.25
C ASP A 32 20.91 -7.78 -11.42
N LYS A 33 21.54 -7.16 -12.43
CA LYS A 33 20.86 -6.61 -13.61
C LYS A 33 20.03 -7.66 -14.37
N GLU A 34 20.54 -8.89 -14.48
CA GLU A 34 19.84 -10.00 -15.16
C GLU A 34 18.53 -10.40 -14.46
N LYS A 35 18.39 -10.16 -13.15
CA LYS A 35 17.14 -10.43 -12.42
C LYS A 35 16.13 -9.30 -12.65
N THR A 36 16.56 -8.04 -12.60
CA THR A 36 15.67 -6.90 -12.80
C THR A 36 15.06 -6.87 -14.20
N ASP A 37 15.81 -7.29 -15.22
CA ASP A 37 15.34 -7.32 -16.61
C ASP A 37 14.26 -8.40 -16.86
N ARG A 38 14.09 -9.37 -15.94
CA ARG A 38 13.08 -10.43 -16.02
C ARG A 38 11.82 -10.16 -15.22
N TYR A 39 11.82 -9.20 -14.30
CA TYR A 39 10.68 -8.98 -13.40
C TYR A 39 9.59 -8.13 -14.04
N ASN A 40 8.33 -8.48 -13.75
CA ASN A 40 7.21 -7.61 -14.06
C ASN A 40 7.21 -6.38 -13.14
N GLU A 41 7.54 -5.21 -13.67
CA GLU A 41 7.53 -3.92 -12.96
C GLU A 41 6.21 -3.15 -13.14
N ARG A 42 5.25 -3.70 -13.89
CA ARG A 42 3.90 -3.15 -14.09
C ARG A 42 2.86 -4.15 -13.57
N PRO A 43 2.62 -4.17 -12.25
CA PRO A 43 1.64 -5.08 -11.66
C PRO A 43 0.25 -4.78 -12.21
N TRP A 44 -0.46 -5.80 -12.70
CA TRP A 44 -1.88 -5.70 -13.02
C TRP A 44 -2.69 -6.20 -11.83
N GLY A 45 -3.72 -5.46 -11.45
CA GLY A 45 -4.56 -5.85 -10.33
C GLY A 45 -5.53 -4.75 -9.94
N GLY A 46 -6.05 -4.88 -8.73
CA GLY A 46 -6.94 -3.90 -8.14
C GLY A 46 -7.20 -4.21 -6.69
N GLY A 47 -7.82 -3.28 -6.01
CA GLY A 47 -8.31 -3.50 -4.67
C GLY A 47 -9.34 -2.49 -4.26
N PHE A 48 -9.94 -2.76 -3.12
CA PHE A 48 -11.00 -1.98 -2.56
C PHE A 48 -10.76 -1.84 -1.06
N GLY A 49 -11.20 -0.73 -0.51
CA GLY A 49 -11.13 -0.51 0.92
C GLY A 49 -12.11 0.53 1.40
N GLN A 50 -12.09 0.71 2.71
CA GLN A 50 -12.84 1.75 3.41
C GLN A 50 -11.86 2.54 4.25
N SER A 51 -12.07 3.85 4.32
CA SER A 51 -11.18 4.76 5.03
C SER A 51 -11.91 5.84 5.79
N ARG A 52 -11.15 6.53 6.63
CA ARG A 52 -11.56 7.71 7.37
C ARG A 52 -10.36 8.60 7.65
N TRP A 53 -10.63 9.87 7.89
CA TRP A 53 -9.69 10.84 8.40
C TRP A 53 -9.98 11.07 9.89
N ASP A 54 -8.96 10.96 10.75
CA ASP A 54 -9.17 11.21 12.18
C ASP A 54 -9.25 12.71 12.51
N GLU A 55 -9.58 13.05 13.76
CA GLU A 55 -9.66 14.44 14.24
C GLU A 55 -8.33 15.21 14.14
N LYS A 56 -7.20 14.49 13.97
CA LYS A 56 -5.87 15.08 13.75
C LYS A 56 -5.52 15.17 12.27
N GLY A 57 -6.46 14.80 11.39
CA GLY A 57 -6.30 14.80 9.95
C GLY A 57 -5.44 13.66 9.41
N ASN A 58 -5.19 12.60 10.19
CA ASN A 58 -4.44 11.41 9.76
C ASN A 58 -5.35 10.41 9.04
N TRP A 59 -4.79 9.69 8.09
CA TRP A 59 -5.52 8.70 7.31
C TRP A 59 -5.54 7.34 8.01
N HIS A 60 -6.70 6.67 7.98
CA HIS A 60 -6.89 5.29 8.38
C HIS A 60 -7.59 4.52 7.26
N GLY A 61 -7.14 3.31 6.95
CA GLY A 61 -7.80 2.48 5.92
C GLY A 61 -7.79 1.00 6.24
N LEU A 62 -8.87 0.32 5.88
CA LEU A 62 -8.95 -1.13 5.77
C LEU A 62 -9.07 -1.48 4.30
N TYR A 63 -8.20 -2.33 3.80
CA TYR A 63 -8.13 -2.63 2.37
C TYR A 63 -7.99 -4.12 2.11
N ALA A 64 -8.41 -4.52 0.91
CA ALA A 64 -8.09 -5.78 0.29
C ALA A 64 -7.71 -5.53 -1.17
N MET A 65 -6.55 -6.02 -1.59
CA MET A 65 -6.05 -5.93 -2.96
C MET A 65 -5.66 -7.32 -3.47
N ALA A 66 -5.71 -7.50 -4.78
CA ALA A 66 -5.08 -8.61 -5.47
C ALA A 66 -4.33 -8.09 -6.69
N PHE A 67 -3.06 -8.44 -6.82
CA PHE A 67 -2.20 -8.00 -7.91
C PHE A 67 -1.31 -9.11 -8.44
N LYS A 68 -0.85 -8.97 -9.68
CA LYS A 68 0.16 -9.84 -10.28
C LYS A 68 1.54 -9.52 -9.72
N ASP A 69 2.18 -10.52 -9.13
CA ASP A 69 3.54 -10.42 -8.61
C ASP A 69 4.60 -10.46 -9.74
N SER A 70 5.88 -10.45 -9.36
CA SER A 70 7.01 -10.47 -10.29
C SER A 70 7.09 -11.75 -11.15
N TRP A 71 6.39 -12.82 -10.77
CA TRP A 71 6.27 -14.09 -11.52
C TRP A 71 4.93 -14.22 -12.26
N ASN A 72 4.16 -13.13 -12.34
CA ASN A 72 2.82 -13.09 -12.95
C ASN A 72 1.83 -14.05 -12.26
N LYS A 73 2.00 -14.30 -10.95
CA LYS A 73 1.06 -15.01 -10.09
C LYS A 73 0.21 -14.02 -9.31
N TRP A 74 -1.00 -14.41 -8.94
CA TRP A 74 -1.86 -13.55 -8.12
C TRP A 74 -1.36 -13.53 -6.68
N GLU A 75 -1.22 -12.34 -6.10
CA GLU A 75 -0.88 -12.10 -4.70
C GLU A 75 -2.03 -11.30 -4.06
N PRO A 76 -2.89 -11.93 -3.24
CA PRO A 76 -3.84 -11.21 -2.42
C PRO A 76 -3.17 -10.63 -1.17
N ILE A 77 -3.57 -9.42 -0.79
CA ILE A 77 -3.20 -8.78 0.47
C ILE A 77 -4.43 -8.10 1.09
N ALA A 78 -4.58 -8.21 2.39
CA ALA A 78 -5.56 -7.43 3.14
C ALA A 78 -4.92 -6.88 4.41
N GLY A 79 -5.31 -5.69 4.83
CA GLY A 79 -4.68 -5.07 5.97
C GLY A 79 -5.33 -3.79 6.45
N TYR A 80 -4.76 -3.29 7.53
CA TYR A 80 -5.02 -1.97 8.08
C TYR A 80 -3.82 -1.05 7.76
N GLY A 81 -4.09 0.15 7.29
CA GLY A 81 -3.12 1.21 7.05
C GLY A 81 -3.39 2.43 7.91
N TRP A 82 -2.32 3.09 8.35
CA TRP A 82 -2.37 4.39 9.00
C TRP A 82 -1.25 5.28 8.49
N GLU A 83 -1.54 6.54 8.22
CA GLU A 83 -0.55 7.55 7.84
C GLU A 83 -0.75 8.84 8.61
N SER A 84 0.32 9.30 9.27
CA SER A 84 0.37 10.69 9.69
C SER A 84 0.38 11.58 8.46
N THR A 85 -0.51 12.57 8.43
CA THR A 85 -0.74 13.39 7.22
C THR A 85 -0.46 14.86 7.48
N TRP A 86 0.27 15.48 6.55
CA TRP A 86 0.59 16.91 6.54
C TRP A 86 -0.03 17.59 5.32
N ARG A 87 -0.56 18.80 5.52
CA ARG A 87 -1.09 19.68 4.47
C ARG A 87 -0.27 20.98 4.45
N PRO A 88 0.92 20.97 3.81
CA PRO A 88 1.89 22.05 3.92
C PRO A 88 1.60 23.27 3.03
N LEU A 89 0.63 23.17 2.12
CA LEU A 89 0.29 24.23 1.18
C LEU A 89 -0.95 25.00 1.67
N ALA A 90 -1.16 26.21 1.14
CA ALA A 90 -2.39 26.97 1.40
C ALA A 90 -3.66 26.26 0.89
N ASP A 91 -3.51 25.34 -0.06
CA ASP A 91 -4.57 24.47 -0.54
C ASP A 91 -4.62 23.19 0.31
N GLU A 92 -5.65 23.08 1.14
CA GLU A 92 -5.90 21.94 2.04
C GLU A 92 -6.18 20.62 1.29
N ASN A 93 -6.44 20.67 -0.02
CA ASN A 93 -6.57 19.46 -0.82
C ASN A 93 -5.23 18.74 -0.99
N PHE A 94 -4.10 19.45 -0.98
CA PHE A 94 -2.79 18.84 -1.11
C PHE A 94 -2.33 18.23 0.22
N HIS A 95 -1.96 16.95 0.20
CA HIS A 95 -1.52 16.24 1.40
C HIS A 95 -0.36 15.28 1.15
N LEU A 96 0.50 15.14 2.16
CA LEU A 96 1.61 14.20 2.25
C LEU A 96 1.38 13.26 3.42
N GLY A 97 1.59 11.96 3.23
CA GLY A 97 1.40 10.95 4.27
C GLY A 97 2.65 10.12 4.52
N LEU A 98 2.88 9.74 5.78
CA LEU A 98 3.88 8.74 6.18
C LEU A 98 3.34 7.89 7.34
N GLY A 99 3.48 6.58 7.24
CA GLY A 99 3.08 5.68 8.31
C GLY A 99 3.37 4.23 7.99
N PHE A 100 2.40 3.35 8.24
CA PHE A 100 2.58 1.91 8.13
C PHE A 100 1.29 1.18 7.76
N THR A 101 1.46 -0.06 7.29
CA THR A 101 0.39 -1.03 7.19
C THR A 101 0.73 -2.31 7.92
N ALA A 102 -0.25 -2.86 8.62
CA ALA A 102 -0.21 -4.20 9.20
C ALA A 102 -1.28 -5.05 8.53
N GLY A 103 -0.90 -6.19 7.95
CA GLY A 103 -1.80 -6.99 7.14
C GLY A 103 -1.35 -8.44 6.99
N VAL A 104 -1.99 -9.12 6.06
CA VAL A 104 -1.70 -10.50 5.67
C VAL A 104 -1.66 -10.57 4.15
N THR A 105 -0.60 -11.16 3.60
CA THR A 105 -0.46 -11.48 2.18
C THR A 105 -0.34 -12.99 1.98
N ALA A 106 -0.52 -13.49 0.76
CA ALA A 106 -0.24 -14.87 0.41
C ALA A 106 0.39 -14.96 -0.98
N ARG A 107 1.44 -15.76 -1.13
CA ARG A 107 2.21 -15.85 -2.38
C ARG A 107 2.39 -17.29 -2.85
N ASP A 108 2.41 -17.48 -4.17
CA ASP A 108 2.57 -18.78 -4.84
C ASP A 108 3.88 -19.47 -4.41
N ASN A 109 4.97 -18.72 -4.24
CA ASN A 109 6.28 -19.24 -3.79
C ASN A 109 6.25 -19.96 -2.43
N TRP A 110 5.24 -19.70 -1.59
CA TRP A 110 5.04 -20.32 -0.29
C TRP A 110 3.72 -21.10 -0.20
N ASN A 111 3.25 -21.63 -1.33
CA ASN A 111 1.99 -22.38 -1.43
C ASN A 111 0.78 -21.63 -0.88
N TYR A 112 0.77 -20.30 -0.98
CA TYR A 112 -0.30 -19.43 -0.46
C TYR A 112 -0.56 -19.57 1.05
N ILE A 113 0.42 -20.00 1.84
CA ILE A 113 0.36 -19.90 3.30
C ILE A 113 0.23 -18.40 3.66
N PRO A 114 -0.76 -17.99 4.48
CA PRO A 114 -0.92 -16.59 4.88
C PRO A 114 0.28 -16.09 5.69
N LEU A 115 0.87 -14.97 5.28
CA LEU A 115 2.04 -14.36 5.90
C LEU A 115 1.69 -12.99 6.48
N PRO A 116 1.97 -12.75 7.77
CA PRO A 116 1.80 -11.42 8.34
C PRO A 116 2.82 -10.46 7.74
N VAL A 117 2.38 -9.23 7.48
CA VAL A 117 3.24 -8.16 6.99
C VAL A 117 3.08 -6.91 7.84
N LEU A 118 4.21 -6.25 8.09
CA LEU A 118 4.27 -4.91 8.67
C LEU A 118 5.22 -4.09 7.81
N LEU A 119 4.68 -3.13 7.06
CA LEU A 119 5.42 -2.39 6.05
C LEU A 119 5.24 -0.88 6.21
N PRO A 120 6.25 -0.05 5.91
CA PRO A 120 6.08 1.39 5.84
C PRO A 120 5.13 1.77 4.70
N LEU A 121 4.41 2.88 4.90
CA LEU A 121 3.60 3.53 3.88
C LEU A 121 4.04 4.99 3.71
N ALA A 122 3.98 5.49 2.49
CA ALA A 122 4.11 6.90 2.17
C ALA A 122 3.11 7.29 1.08
N SER A 123 2.63 8.53 1.10
CA SER A 123 1.69 9.03 0.12
C SER A 123 1.87 10.50 -0.23
N VAL A 124 1.39 10.86 -1.42
CA VAL A 124 1.17 12.23 -1.87
C VAL A 124 -0.15 12.26 -2.61
N GLY A 125 -1.01 13.23 -2.30
CA GLY A 125 -2.33 13.30 -2.93
C GLY A 125 -2.89 14.72 -3.01
N TYR A 126 -3.96 14.82 -3.79
CA TYR A 126 -4.73 16.02 -4.00
C TYR A 126 -6.23 15.66 -4.02
N GLY A 127 -6.96 16.10 -3.00
CA GLY A 127 -8.38 15.78 -2.83
C GLY A 127 -8.62 14.26 -2.80
N PRO A 128 -9.49 13.70 -3.67
CA PRO A 128 -9.80 12.27 -3.66
C PRO A 128 -8.73 11.39 -4.32
N VAL A 129 -7.69 11.96 -4.94
CA VAL A 129 -6.69 11.21 -5.70
C VAL A 129 -5.37 11.19 -4.94
N THR A 130 -4.89 9.98 -4.59
CA THR A 130 -3.65 9.79 -3.85
C THR A 130 -2.73 8.81 -4.58
N PHE A 131 -1.46 9.15 -4.74
CA PHE A 131 -0.42 8.19 -5.07
C PHE A 131 0.19 7.68 -3.76
N GLN A 132 0.05 6.39 -3.48
CA GLN A 132 0.49 5.77 -2.24
C GLN A 132 1.44 4.62 -2.56
N MET A 133 2.42 4.40 -1.68
CA MET A 133 3.43 3.37 -1.86
C MET A 133 3.79 2.68 -0.55
N THR A 134 4.32 1.48 -0.69
CA THR A 134 5.00 0.75 0.37
C THR A 134 6.41 0.36 -0.06
N TYR A 135 7.30 0.20 0.91
CA TYR A 135 8.63 -0.34 0.72
C TYR A 135 8.75 -1.69 1.42
N ILE A 136 9.12 -2.72 0.67
CA ILE A 136 9.35 -4.07 1.19
C ILE A 136 10.84 -4.19 1.49
N PRO A 137 11.28 -4.08 2.77
CA PRO A 137 12.69 -4.22 3.12
C PRO A 137 13.16 -5.65 2.90
N GLY A 138 14.44 -5.82 2.60
CA GLY A 138 15.03 -7.15 2.50
C GLY A 138 16.54 -7.12 2.25
N THR A 139 17.08 -8.27 1.89
CA THR A 139 18.51 -8.47 1.62
C THR A 139 18.83 -8.32 0.13
N TYR A 140 20.11 -8.42 -0.23
CA TYR A 140 20.53 -8.41 -1.63
C TYR A 140 19.78 -9.50 -2.42
N ASN A 141 19.22 -9.14 -3.57
CA ASN A 141 18.38 -9.97 -4.44
C ASN A 141 17.05 -10.49 -3.81
N ASN A 142 16.65 -10.03 -2.63
CA ASN A 142 15.41 -10.46 -1.97
C ASN A 142 14.79 -9.31 -1.16
N GLY A 143 13.73 -8.68 -1.67
CA GLY A 143 13.15 -7.46 -1.07
C GLY A 143 13.80 -6.20 -1.65
N ASN A 144 13.84 -5.09 -0.90
CA ASN A 144 14.21 -3.76 -1.42
C ASN A 144 13.36 -3.37 -2.65
N VAL A 145 12.05 -3.56 -2.51
CA VAL A 145 11.06 -3.33 -3.56
C VAL A 145 10.14 -2.19 -3.17
N TYR A 146 9.97 -1.25 -4.08
CA TYR A 146 8.92 -0.24 -3.98
C TYR A 146 7.71 -0.74 -4.74
N PHE A 147 6.56 -0.74 -4.08
CA PHE A 147 5.28 -1.02 -4.71
C PHE A 147 4.35 0.17 -4.50
N ALA A 148 3.84 0.73 -5.57
CA ALA A 148 2.99 1.90 -5.54
C ALA A 148 1.72 1.73 -6.36
N TRP A 149 0.67 2.41 -5.93
CA TRP A 149 -0.67 2.36 -6.49
C TRP A 149 -1.32 3.75 -6.45
N MET A 150 -2.28 3.95 -7.34
CA MET A 150 -3.23 5.04 -7.23
C MET A 150 -4.35 4.62 -6.28
N ARG A 151 -4.76 5.51 -5.38
CA ARG A 151 -5.92 5.37 -4.52
C ARG A 151 -6.92 6.47 -4.87
N PHE A 152 -8.15 6.08 -5.18
CA PHE A 152 -9.25 6.97 -5.52
C PHE A 152 -10.35 6.86 -4.48
N GLN A 153 -10.54 7.93 -3.72
CA GLN A 153 -11.56 8.03 -2.67
C GLN A 153 -12.90 8.46 -3.28
N PHE A 154 -14.01 7.83 -2.90
CA PHE A 154 -15.37 8.17 -3.36
C PHE A 154 -16.46 7.90 -2.33
#